data_AF-A0A957U653-F1
#
_entry.id   AF-A0A957U653-F1
#
_cell.length_a   1.000
_cell.length_b   1.000
_cell.length_c   1.000
_cell.angle_alpha   90.00
_cell.angle_beta   90.00
_cell.angle_gamma   90.00
#
_symmetry.space_group_name_H-M   'P 1'
#
loop_
_entity.id
_entity.type
_entity.pdbx_description
1 polymer ?
#
loop_
_entity_poly.entity_id
_entity_poly.type
_entity_poly.pdbx_seq_one_letter_code
_entity_poly.pdbx_strand_id
1 'polypeptide(L)'
;VMRPSPRQSDLMIVSGTVTKKMVPAIVRIYNQMAEPRYVLSMGACATGGGPFKEGYSVVSGIDKYIPVDVYVPGCPPTPEALIFGLLKLHEKVERQSITTVPWYRKAGSESIPVPVLGPDIFDPRKVQIIKEHTLGAGAATAVSGAAGKARLQPQPMPDDVKARIRAAQAKYRAQKQPA
;
A
#
# COMPACT_ATOMS: atom_id res chain seq x y z
N VAL A 1 14.71 -15.22 11.61
CA VAL A 1 15.61 -14.04 11.58
C VAL A 1 14.88 -12.92 10.86
N MET A 2 14.81 -11.71 11.44
CA MET A 2 14.22 -10.55 10.78
C MET A 2 15.14 -10.09 9.65
N ARG A 3 14.63 -10.02 8.42
CA ARG A 3 15.41 -9.61 7.24
C ARG A 3 15.11 -8.14 6.90
N PRO A 4 16.13 -7.29 6.70
CA PRO A 4 15.93 -5.88 6.40
C PRO A 4 15.52 -5.63 4.94
N SER A 5 15.77 -6.59 4.04
CA SER A 5 15.43 -6.47 2.62
C SER A 5 14.05 -7.08 2.34
N PRO A 6 13.10 -6.32 1.76
CA PRO A 6 11.77 -6.84 1.46
C PRO A 6 11.76 -7.92 0.38
N ARG A 7 12.80 -7.95 -0.47
CA ARG A 7 12.93 -8.97 -1.53
C ARG A 7 13.22 -10.36 -0.98
N GLN A 8 13.69 -10.44 0.26
CA GLN A 8 14.04 -11.67 0.94
C GLN A 8 13.09 -11.98 2.11
N SER A 9 11.99 -11.23 2.24
CA SER A 9 11.00 -11.41 3.31
C SER A 9 9.68 -11.93 2.75
N ASP A 10 9.11 -12.91 3.42
CA ASP A 10 7.82 -13.51 3.05
C ASP A 10 6.64 -12.93 3.88
N LEU A 11 6.97 -12.24 4.99
CA LEU A 11 6.01 -11.61 5.90
C LEU A 11 6.34 -10.13 6.09
N MET A 12 5.35 -9.26 5.89
CA MET A 12 5.40 -7.85 6.25
C MET A 12 4.52 -7.59 7.48
N ILE A 13 5.15 -7.11 8.56
CA ILE A 13 4.45 -6.70 9.78
C ILE A 13 4.30 -5.18 9.76
N VAL A 14 3.07 -4.69 9.81
CA VAL A 14 2.77 -3.26 9.92
C VAL A 14 2.50 -2.95 11.39
N SER A 15 3.54 -2.53 12.11
CA SER A 15 3.50 -2.31 13.57
C SER A 15 3.43 -0.83 13.92
N GLY A 16 2.20 -0.29 13.96
CA GLY A 16 1.96 1.08 14.43
C GLY A 16 1.15 1.93 13.47
N THR A 17 1.21 3.25 13.66
CA THR A 17 0.43 4.20 12.87
C THR A 17 1.01 4.38 11.46
N VAL A 18 0.12 4.33 10.46
CA VAL A 18 0.48 4.61 9.07
C VAL A 18 0.07 6.03 8.75
N THR A 19 1.06 6.87 8.51
CA THR A 19 0.80 8.24 8.06
C THR A 19 0.57 8.28 6.54
N LYS A 20 -0.22 9.25 6.10
CA LYS A 20 -0.49 9.53 4.67
C LYS A 20 0.82 9.64 3.87
N LYS A 21 1.84 10.29 4.43
CA LYS A 21 3.17 10.40 3.80
C LYS A 21 3.87 9.05 3.60
N MET A 22 3.65 8.10 4.50
CA MET A 22 4.33 6.80 4.49
C MET A 22 3.64 5.76 3.59
N VAL A 23 2.34 5.91 3.31
CA VAL A 23 1.57 4.94 2.49
C VAL A 23 2.26 4.56 1.17
N PRO A 24 2.73 5.50 0.34
CA PRO A 24 3.32 5.15 -0.95
C PRO A 24 4.60 4.31 -0.80
N ALA A 25 5.36 4.53 0.27
CA ALA A 25 6.55 3.75 0.58
C ALA A 25 6.19 2.31 0.98
N ILE A 26 5.15 2.13 1.81
CA ILE A 26 4.69 0.80 2.22
C ILE A 26 4.16 0.01 1.02
N VAL A 27 3.34 0.63 0.16
CA VAL A 27 2.85 -0.03 -1.06
C VAL A 27 4.01 -0.42 -1.99
N ARG A 28 5.03 0.45 -2.12
CA ARG A 28 6.23 0.12 -2.89
C ARG A 28 7.01 -1.05 -2.29
N ILE A 29 7.14 -1.12 -0.96
CA ILE A 29 7.79 -2.24 -0.26
C ILE A 29 7.03 -3.54 -0.52
N TYR A 30 5.71 -3.52 -0.37
CA TYR A 30 4.84 -4.67 -0.62
C TYR A 30 4.96 -5.18 -2.07
N ASN A 31 4.97 -4.27 -3.05
CA ASN A 31 5.15 -4.64 -4.46
C ASN A 31 6.56 -5.17 -4.78
N GLN A 32 7.57 -4.91 -3.93
CA GLN A 32 8.92 -5.42 -4.11
C GLN A 32 9.13 -6.81 -3.52
N MET A 33 8.23 -7.25 -2.62
CA MET A 33 8.27 -8.59 -2.04
C MET A 33 8.05 -9.65 -3.11
N ALA A 34 8.72 -10.78 -2.94
CA ALA A 34 8.46 -11.95 -3.77
C ALA A 34 7.08 -12.53 -3.44
N GLU A 35 6.54 -13.29 -4.37
CA GLU A 35 5.33 -14.08 -4.16
C GLU A 35 5.81 -15.48 -3.73
N PRO A 36 5.34 -16.08 -2.62
CA PRO A 36 4.23 -15.76 -1.72
C PRO A 36 4.56 -14.67 -0.69
N ARG A 37 3.63 -13.74 -0.44
CA ARG A 37 3.77 -12.70 0.59
C ARG A 37 2.55 -12.61 1.48
N TYR A 38 2.78 -12.38 2.77
CA TYR A 38 1.73 -12.18 3.77
C TYR A 38 1.88 -10.85 4.49
N VAL A 39 0.75 -10.31 4.93
CA VAL A 39 0.71 -9.04 5.68
C VAL A 39 -0.01 -9.22 7.00
N LEU A 40 0.68 -8.87 8.08
CA LEU A 40 0.14 -8.87 9.44
C LEU A 40 0.00 -7.43 9.93
N SER A 41 -1.24 -7.03 10.26
CA SER A 41 -1.53 -5.72 10.86
C SER A 41 -1.42 -5.82 12.38
N MET A 42 -0.46 -5.12 12.96
CA MET A 42 -0.21 -5.15 14.41
C MET A 42 -0.71 -3.87 15.07
N GLY A 43 -1.77 -4.03 15.87
CA GLY A 43 -2.36 -2.99 16.70
C GLY A 43 -3.51 -2.21 16.04
N ALA A 44 -4.18 -1.41 16.87
CA ALA A 44 -5.35 -0.63 16.47
C ALA A 44 -5.03 0.44 15.42
N CYS A 45 -3.81 1.01 15.48
CA CYS A 45 -3.37 2.04 14.54
C CYS A 45 -3.22 1.51 13.11
N ALA A 46 -2.62 0.33 12.93
CA ALA A 46 -2.43 -0.27 11.61
C ALA A 46 -3.77 -0.78 11.04
N THR A 47 -4.64 -1.32 11.90
CA THR A 47 -5.93 -1.91 11.50
C THR A 47 -6.96 -0.85 11.13
N GLY A 48 -7.09 0.22 11.93
CA GLY A 48 -8.19 1.17 11.82
C GLY A 48 -7.85 2.64 12.09
N GLY A 49 -6.56 2.99 12.15
CA GLY A 49 -6.10 4.34 12.54
C GLY A 49 -5.99 4.56 14.05
N GLY A 50 -6.60 3.67 14.85
CA GLY A 50 -6.52 3.70 16.32
C GLY A 50 -7.04 5.02 16.91
N PRO A 51 -6.44 5.54 17.99
CA PRO A 51 -6.87 6.80 18.61
C PRO A 51 -6.62 8.04 17.72
N PHE A 52 -5.92 7.87 16.60
CA PHE A 52 -5.60 8.95 15.67
C PHE A 52 -6.41 8.88 14.36
N LYS A 53 -7.52 8.12 14.36
CA LYS A 53 -8.34 7.90 13.17
C LYS A 53 -8.90 9.20 12.58
N GLU A 54 -9.23 10.16 13.43
CA GLU A 54 -9.72 11.50 13.06
C GLU A 54 -8.58 12.48 12.74
N GLY A 55 -7.32 12.05 12.90
CA GLY A 55 -6.14 12.87 12.66
C GLY A 55 -5.89 13.14 11.17
N TYR A 56 -5.47 14.37 10.84
CA TYR A 56 -5.21 14.78 9.46
C TYR A 56 -4.09 14.00 8.77
N SER A 57 -3.14 13.46 9.54
CA SER A 57 -1.92 12.84 9.03
C SER A 57 -2.02 11.32 8.94
N VAL A 58 -2.99 10.69 9.60
CA VAL A 58 -3.07 9.24 9.78
C VAL A 58 -4.08 8.65 8.81
N VAL A 59 -3.81 7.42 8.38
CA VAL A 59 -4.74 6.62 7.58
C VAL A 59 -5.65 5.83 8.51
N SER A 60 -6.94 5.76 8.19
CA SER A 60 -7.93 4.96 8.93
C SER A 60 -7.77 3.43 8.80
N GLY A 61 -6.57 2.91 8.47
CA GLY A 61 -6.27 1.49 8.28
C GLY A 61 -5.45 1.18 7.02
N ILE A 62 -4.49 0.26 7.12
CA ILE A 62 -3.64 -0.17 6.00
C ILE A 62 -4.39 -1.02 4.97
N ASP A 63 -5.49 -1.67 5.38
CA ASP A 63 -6.33 -2.53 4.55
C ASP A 63 -6.91 -1.83 3.32
N LYS A 64 -7.03 -0.50 3.37
CA LYS A 64 -7.45 0.31 2.21
C LYS A 64 -6.45 0.28 1.05
N TYR A 65 -5.20 -0.03 1.31
CA TYR A 65 -4.10 0.04 0.33
C TYR A 65 -3.47 -1.31 0.04
N ILE A 66 -3.39 -2.18 1.04
CA ILE A 66 -2.68 -3.46 0.94
C ILE A 66 -3.58 -4.51 1.57
N PRO A 67 -3.76 -5.69 0.95
CA PRO A 67 -4.55 -6.76 1.54
C PRO A 67 -3.87 -7.25 2.83
N VAL A 68 -4.60 -7.24 3.93
CA VAL A 68 -4.13 -7.76 5.22
C VAL A 68 -4.62 -9.18 5.42
N ASP A 69 -3.73 -10.08 5.84
CA ASP A 69 -4.05 -11.49 6.08
C ASP A 69 -4.55 -11.77 7.49
N VAL A 70 -3.92 -11.15 8.48
CA VAL A 70 -4.17 -11.35 9.90
C VAL A 70 -4.12 -10.01 10.63
N TYR A 71 -5.09 -9.79 11.50
CA TYR A 71 -5.20 -8.62 12.36
C TYR A 71 -4.89 -9.00 13.80
N VAL A 72 -3.93 -8.32 14.42
CA VAL A 72 -3.61 -8.47 15.85
C VAL A 72 -4.18 -7.26 16.60
N PRO A 73 -5.23 -7.46 17.44
CA PRO A 73 -5.82 -6.38 18.21
C PRO A 73 -4.90 -5.93 19.36
N GLY A 74 -4.99 -4.66 19.74
CA GLY A 74 -4.29 -4.08 20.89
C GLY A 74 -3.76 -2.67 20.66
N CYS A 75 -3.50 -1.91 21.73
CA CYS A 75 -2.94 -0.56 21.68
C CYS A 75 -2.20 -0.20 22.98
N PRO A 76 -1.01 -0.80 23.27
CA PRO A 76 -0.26 -1.73 22.43
C PRO A 76 -0.75 -3.19 22.57
N PRO A 77 -0.54 -4.05 21.56
CA PRO A 77 -0.83 -5.48 21.67
C PRO A 77 0.13 -6.15 22.66
N THR A 78 -0.36 -7.12 23.44
CA THR A 78 0.50 -7.89 24.33
C THR A 78 1.43 -8.81 23.52
N PRO A 79 2.60 -9.17 24.05
CA PRO A 79 3.49 -10.12 23.39
C PRO A 79 2.81 -11.45 23.08
N GLU A 80 1.93 -11.95 23.95
CA GLU A 80 1.19 -13.20 23.67
C GLU A 80 0.21 -13.02 22.51
N ALA A 81 -0.46 -11.87 22.41
CA ALA A 81 -1.37 -11.57 21.31
C ALA A 81 -0.64 -11.53 19.95
N LEU A 82 0.60 -11.02 19.93
CA LEU A 82 1.43 -11.03 18.72
C LEU A 82 1.83 -12.46 18.34
N ILE A 83 2.26 -13.27 19.30
CA ILE A 83 2.61 -14.68 19.06
C ILE A 83 1.39 -15.46 18.56
N PHE A 84 0.22 -15.23 19.16
CA PHE A 84 -1.04 -15.80 18.71
C PHE A 84 -1.38 -15.40 17.27
N GLY A 85 -1.16 -14.13 16.90
CA GLY A 85 -1.32 -13.67 15.52
C GLY A 85 -0.40 -14.40 14.53
N LEU A 86 0.85 -14.66 14.92
CA LEU A 86 1.79 -15.43 14.10
C LEU A 86 1.38 -16.91 14.00
N LEU A 87 0.88 -17.51 15.07
CA LEU A 87 0.33 -18.87 15.06
C LEU A 87 -0.89 -18.97 14.13
N LYS A 88 -1.79 -17.98 14.17
CA LYS A 88 -2.92 -17.92 13.23
C LYS A 88 -2.51 -17.73 11.79
N LEU A 89 -1.45 -16.97 11.54
CA LEU A 89 -0.87 -16.89 10.21
C LEU A 89 -0.31 -18.26 9.78
N HIS A 90 0.39 -18.96 10.67
CA HIS A 90 0.92 -20.30 10.39
C HIS A 90 -0.21 -21.28 10.04
N GLU A 91 -1.27 -21.35 10.85
CA GLU A 91 -2.47 -22.17 10.57
C GLU A 91 -3.10 -21.82 9.21
N LYS A 92 -3.09 -20.53 8.82
CA LYS A 92 -3.61 -20.09 7.51
C LYS A 92 -2.76 -20.63 6.38
N VAL A 93 -1.44 -20.62 6.52
CA VAL A 93 -0.50 -21.15 5.50
C VAL A 93 -0.60 -22.67 5.41
N GLU A 94 -0.69 -23.38 6.53
CA GLU A 94 -0.84 -24.86 6.55
C GLU A 94 -2.11 -25.33 5.83
N ARG A 95 -3.21 -24.57 5.92
CA ARG A 95 -4.47 -24.89 5.25
C ARG A 95 -4.47 -24.59 3.75
N GLN A 96 -3.47 -23.87 3.24
CA GLN A 96 -3.41 -23.51 1.83
C GLN A 96 -2.78 -24.62 1.01
N SER A 97 -3.48 -25.05 -0.05
CA SER A 97 -2.91 -25.95 -1.06
C SER A 97 -2.30 -25.12 -2.20
N ILE A 98 -1.22 -25.61 -2.80
CA ILE A 98 -0.53 -24.92 -3.91
C ILE A 98 -1.44 -24.69 -5.12
N THR A 99 -2.48 -25.52 -5.29
CA THR A 99 -3.46 -25.39 -6.37
C THR A 99 -4.48 -24.29 -6.09
N THR A 100 -4.76 -24.00 -4.83
CA THR A 100 -5.81 -23.05 -4.41
C THR A 100 -5.29 -21.61 -4.31
N VAL A 101 -4.00 -21.42 -4.08
CA VAL A 101 -3.45 -20.11 -3.72
C VAL A 101 -3.51 -19.10 -4.88
N PRO A 102 -3.86 -17.81 -4.62
CA PRO A 102 -4.07 -16.81 -5.66
C PRO A 102 -2.87 -16.59 -6.58
N TRP A 103 -1.65 -16.77 -6.06
CA TRP A 103 -0.42 -16.45 -6.77
C TRP A 103 0.08 -17.49 -7.76
N TYR A 104 -0.32 -18.75 -7.59
CA TYR A 104 -0.02 -19.82 -8.54
C TYR A 104 -1.06 -19.88 -9.67
N ARG A 105 -2.10 -19.04 -9.59
CA ARG A 105 -3.14 -18.93 -10.60
C ARG A 105 -2.56 -18.30 -11.87
N LYS A 106 -2.99 -18.80 -13.03
CA LYS A 106 -2.53 -18.36 -14.36
C LYS A 106 -2.81 -16.87 -14.63
N ALA A 107 -3.76 -16.27 -13.92
CA ALA A 107 -3.93 -14.83 -13.84
C ALA A 107 -2.91 -14.30 -12.82
N GLY A 108 -1.77 -13.77 -13.28
CA GLY A 108 -0.70 -13.30 -12.40
C GLY A 108 -1.16 -12.21 -11.41
N SER A 109 -0.41 -12.03 -10.32
CA SER A 109 -0.71 -10.99 -9.32
C SER A 109 -0.41 -9.59 -9.89
N GLU A 110 -1.46 -8.79 -10.10
CA GLU A 110 -1.36 -7.40 -10.53
C GLU A 110 -0.72 -6.57 -9.41
N SER A 111 0.31 -5.77 -9.73
CA SER A 111 0.96 -4.90 -8.75
C SER A 111 0.00 -3.80 -8.30
N ILE A 112 -0.09 -3.54 -6.99
CA ILE A 112 -0.96 -2.51 -6.45
C ILE A 112 -0.46 -1.13 -6.91
N PRO A 113 -1.32 -0.27 -7.49
CA PRO A 113 -0.89 1.06 -7.91
C PRO A 113 -0.42 1.88 -6.70
N VAL A 114 0.77 2.49 -6.81
CA VAL A 114 1.31 3.31 -5.73
C VAL A 114 0.49 4.61 -5.64
N PRO A 115 -0.09 4.93 -4.46
CA PRO A 115 -0.88 6.13 -4.33
C PRO A 115 -0.01 7.38 -4.47
N VAL A 116 -0.42 8.32 -5.32
CA VAL A 116 0.24 9.62 -5.46
C VAL A 116 -0.15 10.50 -4.27
N LEU A 117 0.84 11.16 -3.67
CA LEU A 117 0.64 12.11 -2.56
C LEU A 117 -0.15 13.34 -3.04
N GLY A 118 -1.47 13.24 -2.99
CA GLY A 118 -2.39 14.38 -3.04
C GLY A 118 -2.75 14.86 -1.62
N PRO A 119 -3.44 16.00 -1.48
CA PRO A 119 -3.80 16.57 -0.18
C PRO A 119 -4.72 15.68 0.67
N ASP A 120 -5.34 14.64 0.08
CA ASP A 120 -6.04 13.59 0.80
C ASP A 120 -5.99 12.29 -0.01
N ILE A 121 -5.48 11.21 0.59
CA ILE A 121 -5.05 10.01 -0.14
C ILE A 121 -6.25 9.08 -0.41
N PHE A 122 -6.40 8.76 -1.70
CA PHE A 122 -7.39 7.90 -2.36
C PHE A 122 -8.82 8.46 -2.43
N ASP A 123 -9.09 9.21 -3.51
CA ASP A 123 -10.43 9.41 -4.01
C ASP A 123 -10.72 8.26 -5.01
N PRO A 124 -11.67 7.34 -4.73
CA PRO A 124 -12.01 6.21 -5.61
C PRO A 124 -12.36 6.65 -7.04
N ARG A 125 -12.77 7.90 -7.24
CA ARG A 125 -13.07 8.49 -8.56
C ARG A 125 -11.83 8.68 -9.44
N LYS A 126 -10.64 8.65 -8.84
CA LYS A 126 -9.36 8.88 -9.53
C LYS A 126 -8.61 7.59 -9.83
N VAL A 127 -9.22 6.43 -9.56
CA VAL A 127 -8.62 5.10 -9.81
C VAL A 127 -8.22 4.93 -11.26
N GLN A 128 -9.04 5.38 -12.22
CA GLN A 128 -8.71 5.30 -13.65
C GLN A 128 -7.53 6.21 -14.01
N ILE A 129 -7.49 7.44 -13.52
CA ILE A 129 -6.38 8.38 -13.75
C ILE A 129 -5.07 7.86 -13.13
N ILE A 130 -5.13 7.27 -11.94
CA ILE A 130 -3.98 6.65 -11.28
C ILE A 130 -3.51 5.42 -12.06
N LYS A 131 -4.45 4.59 -12.54
CA LYS A 131 -4.18 3.42 -13.38
C LYS A 131 -3.55 3.85 -14.70
N GLU A 132 -4.08 4.88 -15.36
CA GLU A 132 -3.56 5.48 -16.59
C GLU A 132 -2.17 6.10 -16.40
N HIS A 133 -1.92 6.83 -15.32
CA HIS A 133 -0.61 7.42 -15.05
C HIS A 133 0.43 6.37 -14.66
N THR A 134 0.01 5.30 -13.96
CA THR A 134 0.92 4.22 -13.52
C THR A 134 1.22 3.25 -14.66
N LEU A 135 0.23 2.91 -15.49
CA LEU A 135 0.39 2.02 -16.64
C LEU A 135 0.93 2.77 -17.88
N GLY A 136 0.50 4.00 -18.12
CA GLY A 136 0.89 4.81 -19.28
C GLY A 136 2.31 5.35 -19.23
N ALA A 137 2.80 5.74 -18.05
CA ALA A 137 4.21 6.17 -17.89
C ALA A 137 5.21 5.00 -17.98
N GLY A 138 4.74 3.76 -17.79
CA GLY A 138 5.56 2.54 -17.91
C GLY A 138 5.45 1.83 -19.25
N ALA A 139 4.35 2.00 -20.00
CA ALA A 139 4.15 1.32 -21.28
C ALA A 139 4.91 1.97 -22.44
N ALA A 140 5.09 3.30 -22.44
CA ALA A 140 5.74 4.00 -23.54
C ALA A 140 7.27 3.78 -23.62
N THR A 141 7.90 3.28 -22.56
CA THR A 141 9.34 2.97 -22.52
C THR A 141 9.67 1.48 -22.51
N ALA A 142 8.66 0.60 -22.61
CA ALA A 142 8.84 -0.85 -22.48
C ALA A 142 8.53 -1.64 -23.78
N VAL A 143 8.46 -0.98 -24.94
CA VAL A 143 8.32 -1.66 -26.24
C VAL A 143 9.59 -1.52 -27.06
N SER A 144 10.70 -2.05 -26.54
CA SER A 144 11.82 -2.54 -27.36
C SER A 144 12.75 -3.43 -26.53
N GLY A 145 12.49 -4.75 -26.54
CA GLY A 145 13.52 -5.76 -26.27
C GLY A 145 13.67 -6.25 -24.82
N ALA A 146 13.29 -7.51 -24.61
CA ALA A 146 13.86 -8.51 -23.70
C ALA A 146 14.18 -8.16 -22.22
N ALA A 147 13.53 -8.93 -21.33
CA ALA A 147 14.04 -9.49 -20.08
C ALA A 147 14.74 -8.57 -19.05
N GLY A 148 14.01 -8.26 -17.97
CA GLY A 148 14.59 -7.77 -16.72
C GLY A 148 13.61 -6.86 -15.99
N LYS A 149 13.39 -7.09 -14.69
CA LYS A 149 12.60 -6.21 -13.81
C LYS A 149 13.19 -4.78 -13.87
N ALA A 150 12.71 -3.96 -14.79
CA ALA A 150 13.10 -2.56 -14.89
C ALA A 150 12.61 -1.86 -13.63
N ARG A 151 13.58 -1.33 -12.86
CA ARG A 151 13.35 -0.59 -11.63
C ARG A 151 12.45 0.62 -11.94
N LEU A 152 11.18 0.54 -11.55
CA LEU A 152 10.22 1.64 -11.69
C LEU A 152 10.73 2.86 -10.90
N GLN A 153 11.41 3.78 -11.58
CA GLN A 153 11.85 5.03 -10.98
C GLN A 153 10.63 5.95 -10.83
N PRO A 154 10.44 6.60 -9.66
CA PRO A 154 9.41 7.61 -9.51
C PRO A 154 9.75 8.79 -10.44
N GLN A 155 9.07 8.90 -11.57
CA GLN A 155 9.21 10.07 -12.42
C GLN A 155 8.55 11.27 -11.71
N PRO A 156 9.21 12.44 -11.70
CA PRO A 156 8.61 13.65 -11.15
C PRO A 156 7.36 13.99 -11.97
N MET A 157 6.28 14.39 -11.28
CA MET A 157 5.03 14.80 -11.94
C MET A 157 5.32 15.82 -13.06
N PRO A 158 4.75 15.64 -14.25
CA PRO A 158 4.87 16.63 -15.32
C PRO A 158 4.15 17.93 -14.92
N ASP A 159 4.67 19.05 -15.39
CA ASP A 159 4.34 20.37 -14.84
C ASP A 159 2.91 20.83 -15.16
N ASP A 160 2.30 20.26 -16.19
CA ASP A 160 0.89 20.41 -16.55
C ASP A 160 -0.04 19.83 -15.46
N VAL A 161 0.32 18.66 -14.91
CA VAL A 161 -0.44 18.00 -13.84
C VAL A 161 -0.30 18.77 -12.53
N LYS A 162 0.91 19.27 -12.22
CA LYS A 162 1.13 20.15 -11.06
C LYS A 162 0.32 21.45 -11.16
N ALA A 163 0.21 22.02 -12.35
CA ALA A 163 -0.58 23.23 -12.59
C ALA A 163 -2.08 22.99 -12.39
N ARG A 164 -2.60 21.85 -12.87
CA ARG A 164 -4.01 21.47 -12.67
C ARG A 164 -4.35 21.20 -11.21
N ILE A 165 -3.44 20.58 -10.47
CA ILE A 165 -3.59 20.35 -9.02
C ILE A 165 -3.58 21.67 -8.26
N ARG A 166 -2.66 22.59 -8.58
CA ARG A 166 -2.61 23.93 -7.98
C ARG A 166 -3.88 24.75 -8.29
N ALA A 167 -4.39 24.69 -9.51
CA ALA A 167 -5.62 25.37 -9.88
C ALA A 167 -6.84 24.82 -9.15
N ALA A 168 -6.93 23.51 -8.97
CA ALA A 168 -7.98 22.87 -8.18
C ALA A 168 -7.88 23.23 -6.68
N GLN A 169 -6.66 23.29 -6.13
CA GLN A 169 -6.41 23.70 -4.75
C GLN A 169 -6.73 25.19 -4.51
N ALA A 170 -6.45 26.06 -5.48
CA ALA A 170 -6.78 27.49 -5.42
C ALA A 170 -8.30 27.71 -5.43
N LYS A 171 -9.03 26.99 -6.29
CA LYS A 171 -10.51 27.02 -6.32
C LYS A 171 -11.13 26.54 -5.00
N TYR A 172 -10.57 25.47 -4.42
CA TYR A 172 -11.04 24.95 -3.14
C TYR A 172 -10.74 25.90 -1.97
N ARG A 173 -9.56 26.56 -1.97
CA ARG A 173 -9.23 27.60 -0.97
C ARG A 173 -10.17 28.79 -1.08
N ALA A 174 -10.46 29.25 -2.29
CA ALA A 174 -11.41 30.34 -2.54
C ALA A 174 -12.85 30.00 -2.11
N GLN A 175 -13.27 28.72 -2.21
CA GLN A 175 -14.58 28.27 -1.73
C GLN A 175 -14.66 28.10 -0.21
N LYS A 176 -13.53 27.94 0.48
CA LYS A 176 -13.48 27.65 1.92
C LYS A 176 -13.01 28.84 2.78
N GLN A 177 -12.80 30.00 2.18
CA GLN A 177 -12.44 31.24 2.87
C GLN A 177 -13.73 32.04 3.09
N PRO A 178 -14.40 31.93 4.27
CA PRO A 178 -15.49 32.84 4.58
C PRO A 178 -14.93 34.26 4.70
N ALA A 179 -15.73 35.25 4.30
CA ALA A 179 -15.49 36.66 4.56
C ALA A 179 -15.34 36.94 6.06
#